data_AF-A0A1J4Q5K5-F1
#
_entry.id   AF-A0A1J4Q5K5-F1
#
_cell.length_a   1.000
_cell.length_b   1.000
_cell.length_c   1.000
_cell.angle_alpha   90.00
_cell.angle_beta   90.00
_cell.angle_gamma   90.00
#
_symmetry.space_group_name_H-M   'P 1'
#
loop_
_entity.id
_entity.type
_entity.pdbx_description
1 polymer ?
#
loop_
_entity_poly.entity_id
_entity_poly.type
_entity_poly.pdbx_seq_one_letter_code
_entity_poly.pdbx_strand_id
1 'polypeptide(L)'
;MTTGTAPHTDDAATVLSPTAEPSRTADLVTTHTLLNCLIREVSAPEHQVTVVDDHILLRLPRRGLLLRAALRRTSLIGAHRFQGSVQRLDGDTWVTVDWRELAGCIQDELEQRTGLANEEFLSQVTDSRETIRVVLEERAGARVAADLYVASEQSLVFGHRFHPTPKARTGDPADWLAYGPETGTRFRLRYLAVRRRLVREEGDPHALDALHRVADPEFAVLPVHPWQYRLLKNHDRLREAVAAGDVVDTGTGGPEMVPTASVRTLYAPEADAFLKFSLNVRLTNCVRRHAGYELSGAVALDRLLQPVFARLADRFPGCAVLAEPGYRTLAPAGDISLLEGFGVIVRSGLRRHLRPGVTPLLAAAVADEYPTSAAHVSRLLARGDGDVLAWWDAYLRLLLPPVLAAYFEHGVVLEPHLQNVVVGVEADGTPAQMFFRDMEGTKLLPGRHGRALDDLPDDVRGPLTYDPEHGWNRVAYCLLVNHTAEMISALADLDPALEPSLWGLVRDHLAGYARTAAEPPRLRALLSGVPLPAKANLLLRWSRKADRHATYVPLPSPLGADFPREVVR
;
A
#
# COMPACT_ATOMS: atom_id res chain seq x y z
N MET A 1 8.06 18.34 51.47
CA MET A 1 8.30 18.77 50.08
C MET A 1 8.28 17.52 49.22
N THR A 2 7.09 17.19 48.74
CA THR A 2 6.77 16.00 47.96
C THR A 2 6.62 16.44 46.51
N THR A 3 7.54 16.00 45.66
CA THR A 3 7.49 16.17 44.21
C THR A 3 6.43 15.22 43.65
N GLY A 4 5.28 15.78 43.28
CA GLY A 4 4.22 15.05 42.60
C GLY A 4 4.65 14.75 41.16
N THR A 5 4.73 13.46 40.83
CA THR A 5 4.69 12.93 39.48
C THR A 5 3.39 13.38 38.81
N ALA A 6 3.51 14.19 37.76
CA ALA A 6 2.39 14.51 36.88
C ALA A 6 1.97 13.25 36.11
N PRO A 7 0.67 12.96 35.98
CA PRO A 7 0.20 11.83 35.19
C PRO A 7 0.42 12.14 33.69
N HIS A 8 1.16 11.28 33.00
CA HIS A 8 1.10 11.19 31.54
C HIS A 8 -0.33 10.78 31.16
N THR A 9 -1.13 11.73 30.71
CA THR A 9 -2.46 11.44 30.18
C THR A 9 -2.37 10.91 28.76
N ASP A 10 -3.13 9.84 28.57
CA ASP A 10 -3.21 8.90 27.46
C ASP A 10 -3.91 9.51 26.23
N ASP A 11 -3.32 10.53 25.60
CA ASP A 11 -3.98 11.31 24.53
C ASP A 11 -3.90 10.69 23.13
N ALA A 12 -3.08 9.63 22.94
CA ALA A 12 -3.13 8.82 21.72
C ALA A 12 -4.47 8.06 21.60
N ALA A 13 -5.11 7.78 22.74
CA ALA A 13 -6.42 7.17 22.80
C ALA A 13 -7.55 8.12 22.37
N THR A 14 -7.32 9.43 22.23
CA THR A 14 -8.40 10.42 22.02
C THR A 14 -8.88 10.48 20.57
N VAL A 15 -8.04 10.13 19.58
CA VAL A 15 -8.43 10.09 18.15
C VAL A 15 -9.24 8.83 17.79
N LEU A 16 -9.02 7.73 18.51
CA LEU A 16 -9.75 6.48 18.36
C LEU A 16 -10.53 6.07 19.62
N SER A 17 -10.80 7.02 20.51
CA SER A 17 -11.57 6.71 21.71
C SER A 17 -12.90 6.11 21.24
N PRO A 18 -13.41 5.03 21.85
CA PRO A 18 -14.75 4.52 21.58
C PRO A 18 -15.85 5.60 21.74
N THR A 19 -15.52 6.75 22.33
CA THR A 19 -16.38 7.92 22.53
C THR A 19 -16.22 9.02 21.46
N ALA A 20 -15.26 8.90 20.54
CA ALA A 20 -15.05 9.89 19.48
C ALA A 20 -16.09 9.69 18.37
N GLU A 21 -16.78 10.76 18.00
CA GLU A 21 -17.81 10.73 16.96
C GLU A 21 -17.16 10.48 15.58
N PRO A 22 -17.67 9.53 14.76
CA PRO A 22 -17.04 9.13 13.48
C PRO A 22 -16.75 10.28 12.53
N SER A 23 -17.65 11.27 12.43
CA SER A 23 -17.47 12.45 11.58
C SER A 23 -16.28 13.30 12.04
N ARG A 24 -16.15 13.56 13.35
CA ARG A 24 -14.98 14.27 13.91
C ARG A 24 -13.66 13.55 13.66
N THR A 25 -13.64 12.22 13.77
CA THR A 25 -12.44 11.41 13.50
C THR A 25 -12.04 11.49 12.03
N ALA A 26 -13.02 11.37 11.13
CA ALA A 26 -12.79 11.50 9.69
C ALA A 26 -12.22 12.89 9.31
N ASP A 27 -12.73 13.97 9.93
CA ASP A 27 -12.23 15.33 9.72
C ASP A 27 -10.76 15.49 10.12
N LEU A 28 -10.42 14.99 11.32
CA LEU A 28 -9.08 15.12 11.87
C LEU A 28 -8.05 14.34 11.03
N VAL A 29 -8.36 13.07 10.72
CA VAL A 29 -7.48 12.23 9.89
C VAL A 29 -7.30 12.81 8.49
N THR A 30 -8.38 13.32 7.88
CA THR A 30 -8.30 13.99 6.57
C THR A 30 -7.39 15.21 6.62
N THR A 31 -7.56 16.05 7.65
CA THR A 31 -6.73 17.23 7.88
C THR A 31 -5.24 16.86 8.02
N HIS A 32 -4.92 15.88 8.87
CA HIS A 32 -3.54 15.44 9.11
C HIS A 32 -2.92 14.79 7.88
N THR A 33 -3.71 14.04 7.10
CA THR A 33 -3.27 13.43 5.83
C THR A 33 -2.92 14.50 4.78
N LEU A 34 -3.76 15.52 4.63
CA LEU A 34 -3.48 16.66 3.74
C LEU A 34 -2.21 17.40 4.18
N LEU A 35 -2.05 17.64 5.48
CA LEU A 35 -0.89 18.31 6.04
C LEU A 35 0.41 17.51 5.81
N ASN A 36 0.38 16.20 6.03
CA ASN A 36 1.50 15.29 5.71
C ASN A 36 1.94 15.41 4.25
N CYS A 37 0.99 15.39 3.31
CA CYS A 37 1.27 15.50 1.88
C CYS A 37 1.84 16.87 1.52
N LEU A 38 1.21 17.95 2.00
CA LEU A 38 1.63 19.31 1.75
C LEU A 38 3.05 19.57 2.25
N ILE A 39 3.36 19.16 3.49
CA ILE A 39 4.70 19.30 4.08
C ILE A 39 5.72 18.53 3.24
N ARG A 40 5.47 17.24 2.99
CA ARG A 40 6.43 16.37 2.30
C ARG A 40 6.73 16.84 0.88
N GLU A 41 5.72 17.28 0.14
CA GLU A 41 5.82 17.45 -1.32
C GLU A 41 5.97 18.90 -1.77
N VAL A 42 5.62 19.86 -0.91
CA VAL A 42 5.61 21.29 -1.26
C VAL A 42 6.38 22.10 -0.24
N SER A 43 5.89 22.17 1.00
CA SER A 43 6.40 23.15 1.96
C SER A 43 7.83 22.83 2.41
N ALA A 44 8.18 21.58 2.70
CA ALA A 44 9.54 21.22 3.13
C ALA A 44 10.57 21.34 2.01
N PRO A 45 10.31 20.83 0.78
CA PRO A 45 11.20 21.06 -0.36
C PRO A 45 11.43 22.55 -0.69
N GLU A 46 10.47 23.43 -0.35
CA GLU A 46 10.56 24.88 -0.57
C GLU A 46 11.01 25.67 0.66
N HIS A 47 11.47 24.98 1.72
CA HIS A 47 11.95 25.58 2.97
C HIS A 47 10.92 26.49 3.65
N GLN A 48 9.64 26.14 3.56
CA GLN A 48 8.50 26.88 4.11
C GLN A 48 7.95 26.25 5.40
N VAL A 49 8.73 25.42 6.09
CA VAL A 49 8.31 24.75 7.33
C VAL A 49 9.38 24.90 8.39
N THR A 50 8.95 25.08 9.64
CA THR A 50 9.81 25.04 10.81
C THR A 50 9.04 24.47 12.00
N VAL A 51 9.76 24.00 13.02
CA VAL A 51 9.17 23.55 14.29
C VAL A 51 9.53 24.57 15.37
N VAL A 52 8.54 25.07 16.09
CA VAL A 52 8.68 26.05 17.18
C VAL A 52 7.67 25.70 18.27
N ASP A 53 8.10 25.61 19.53
CA ASP A 53 7.24 25.38 20.71
C ASP A 53 6.23 24.24 20.53
N ASP A 54 6.71 23.04 20.16
CA ASP A 54 5.90 21.85 19.87
C ASP A 54 4.84 22.03 18.77
N HIS A 55 4.97 23.06 17.94
CA HIS A 55 4.13 23.29 16.78
C HIS A 55 4.97 23.22 15.50
N ILE A 56 4.40 22.62 14.47
CA ILE A 56 4.88 22.85 13.11
C ILE A 56 4.23 24.12 12.58
N LEU A 57 5.06 25.03 12.08
CA LEU A 57 4.65 26.21 11.34
C LEU A 57 4.92 25.94 9.87
N LEU A 58 3.95 26.21 9.01
CA LEU A 58 4.12 26.10 7.56
C LEU A 58 3.52 27.30 6.85
N ARG A 59 4.27 27.83 5.88
CA ARG A 59 3.84 28.95 5.04
C ARG A 59 3.31 28.43 3.71
N LEU A 60 2.20 29.00 3.26
CA LEU A 60 1.70 28.92 1.89
C LEU A 60 2.02 30.26 1.21
N PRO A 61 3.21 30.43 0.62
CA PRO A 61 3.71 31.73 0.23
C PRO A 61 2.93 32.38 -0.92
N ARG A 62 2.35 31.63 -1.86
CA ARG A 62 1.55 32.25 -2.94
C ARG A 62 0.20 32.74 -2.42
N ARG A 63 -0.36 32.06 -1.42
CA ARG A 63 -1.56 32.50 -0.69
C ARG A 63 -1.30 33.52 0.42
N GLY A 64 -0.05 33.74 0.80
CA GLY A 64 0.31 34.60 1.93
C GLY A 64 -0.23 34.10 3.29
N LEU A 65 -0.42 32.78 3.44
CA LEU A 65 -0.96 32.19 4.67
C LEU A 65 0.14 31.58 5.53
N LEU A 66 -0.04 31.68 6.85
CA LEU A 66 0.73 30.93 7.83
C LEU A 66 -0.21 29.98 8.56
N LEU A 67 0.10 28.69 8.52
CA LEU A 67 -0.60 27.64 9.24
C LEU A 67 0.26 27.12 10.39
N ARG A 68 -0.39 26.58 11.41
CA ARG A 68 0.26 25.78 12.45
C ARG A 68 -0.55 24.54 12.81
N ALA A 69 0.15 23.51 13.28
CA ALA A 69 -0.46 22.34 13.92
C ALA A 69 0.40 21.92 15.12
N ALA A 70 -0.24 21.53 16.22
CA ALA A 70 0.48 20.97 17.34
C ALA A 70 1.06 19.60 16.98
N LEU A 71 2.27 19.33 17.45
CA LEU A 71 2.98 18.08 17.22
C LEU A 71 2.78 17.15 18.41
N ARG A 72 2.35 15.93 18.13
CA ARG A 72 2.43 14.80 19.08
C ARG A 72 3.84 14.23 19.12
N ARG A 73 4.51 14.23 17.96
CA ARG A 73 5.87 13.72 17.79
C ARG A 73 6.57 14.43 16.64
N THR A 74 7.81 14.85 16.86
CA THR A 74 8.72 15.29 15.81
C THR A 74 9.39 14.08 15.15
N SER A 75 9.67 14.13 13.85
CA SER A 75 10.36 13.05 13.15
C SER A 75 11.59 13.57 12.46
N LEU A 76 12.64 12.74 12.49
CA LEU A 76 13.94 12.99 11.91
C LEU A 76 13.91 13.15 10.39
N ILE A 77 12.91 12.58 9.72
CA ILE A 77 12.74 12.65 8.26
C ILE A 77 11.52 13.50 7.84
N GLY A 78 10.94 14.25 8.77
CA GLY A 78 9.74 15.06 8.52
C GLY A 78 8.43 14.27 8.49
N ALA A 79 8.43 13.00 8.91
CA ALA A 79 7.22 12.18 9.08
C ALA A 79 6.53 12.44 10.43
N HIS A 80 6.25 13.71 10.72
CA HIS A 80 5.70 14.18 11.99
C HIS A 80 4.34 13.54 12.34
N ARG A 81 4.00 13.52 13.64
CA ARG A 81 2.64 13.23 14.11
C ARG A 81 2.00 14.49 14.65
N PHE A 82 0.74 14.71 14.29
CA PHE A 82 -0.01 15.90 14.68
C PHE A 82 -1.00 15.55 15.78
N GLN A 83 -1.40 16.55 16.55
CA GLN A 83 -2.50 16.46 17.51
C GLN A 83 -3.40 17.69 17.40
N GLY A 84 -4.71 17.46 17.57
CA GLY A 84 -5.69 18.52 17.46
C GLY A 84 -5.81 19.14 16.06
N SER A 85 -6.49 20.28 15.99
CA SER A 85 -6.84 20.96 14.75
C SER A 85 -5.67 21.77 14.17
N VAL A 86 -5.70 21.96 12.85
CA VAL A 86 -4.84 22.92 12.15
C VAL A 86 -5.40 24.33 12.39
N GLN A 87 -4.51 25.32 12.50
CA GLN A 87 -4.87 26.72 12.68
C GLN A 87 -4.19 27.59 11.64
N ARG A 88 -4.85 28.67 11.22
CA ARG A 88 -4.32 29.72 10.35
C ARG A 88 -4.15 31.01 11.15
N LEU A 89 -3.08 31.74 10.88
CA LEU A 89 -2.89 33.07 11.45
C LEU A 89 -3.81 34.07 10.72
N ASP A 90 -4.61 34.80 11.48
CA ASP A 90 -5.51 35.85 11.02
C ASP A 90 -5.30 37.10 11.90
N GLY A 91 -4.68 38.14 11.32
CA GLY A 91 -4.08 39.22 12.09
C GLY A 91 -3.07 38.68 13.10
N ASP A 92 -3.35 38.91 14.39
CA ASP A 92 -2.52 38.44 15.51
C ASP A 92 -3.13 37.21 16.23
N THR A 93 -4.15 36.59 15.64
CA THR A 93 -4.90 35.49 16.26
C THR A 93 -4.84 34.20 15.45
N TRP A 94 -4.85 33.06 16.14
CA TRP A 94 -4.88 31.75 15.50
C TRP A 94 -6.31 31.22 15.45
N VAL A 95 -6.80 31.01 14.23
CA VAL A 95 -8.16 30.53 13.96
C VAL A 95 -8.11 29.09 13.49
N THR A 96 -8.97 28.23 14.03
CA THR A 96 -9.07 26.84 13.61
C THR A 96 -9.54 26.73 12.16
N VAL A 97 -8.87 25.87 11.39
CA VAL A 97 -9.16 25.56 10.00
C VAL A 97 -9.71 24.15 9.93
N ASP A 98 -10.88 23.98 9.32
CA ASP A 98 -11.42 22.65 9.07
C ASP A 98 -10.77 21.97 7.85
N TRP A 99 -11.07 20.69 7.61
CA TRP A 99 -10.46 19.95 6.52
C TRP A 99 -10.77 20.54 5.13
N ARG A 100 -11.95 21.17 4.95
CA ARG A 100 -12.41 21.70 3.67
C ARG A 100 -11.75 23.04 3.39
N GLU A 101 -11.66 23.92 4.39
CA GLU A 101 -10.90 25.17 4.29
C GLU A 101 -9.41 24.87 4.02
N LEU A 102 -8.82 23.89 4.72
CA LEU A 102 -7.42 23.48 4.47
C LEU A 102 -7.24 22.95 3.05
N ALA A 103 -8.15 22.07 2.58
CA ALA A 103 -8.10 21.55 1.22
C ALA A 103 -8.24 22.66 0.17
N GLY A 104 -9.07 23.68 0.41
CA GLY A 104 -9.19 24.86 -0.44
C GLY A 104 -7.90 25.69 -0.46
N CYS A 105 -7.28 25.91 0.70
CA CYS A 105 -5.98 26.58 0.78
C CYS A 105 -4.89 25.84 0.00
N ILE A 106 -4.86 24.51 0.08
CA ILE A 106 -3.94 23.65 -0.68
C ILE A 106 -4.24 23.75 -2.18
N GLN A 107 -5.51 23.67 -2.58
CA GLN A 107 -5.93 23.79 -3.98
C GLN A 107 -5.41 25.10 -4.57
N ASP A 108 -5.68 26.22 -3.89
CA ASP A 108 -5.33 27.53 -4.40
C ASP A 108 -3.81 27.77 -4.42
N GLU A 109 -3.07 27.28 -3.42
CA GLU A 109 -1.61 27.32 -3.42
C GLU A 109 -1.03 26.51 -4.58
N LEU A 110 -1.55 25.29 -4.81
CA LEU A 110 -1.08 24.43 -5.90
C LEU A 110 -1.42 25.01 -7.28
N GLU A 111 -2.60 25.60 -7.45
CA GLU A 111 -2.99 26.25 -8.70
C GLU A 111 -2.04 27.40 -9.05
N GLN A 112 -1.74 28.27 -8.08
CA GLN A 112 -0.79 29.37 -8.27
C GLN A 112 0.65 28.86 -8.46
N ARG A 113 1.02 27.77 -7.80
CA ARG A 113 2.35 27.14 -7.92
C ARG A 113 2.56 26.51 -9.29
N THR A 114 1.56 25.81 -9.82
CA THR A 114 1.72 25.01 -11.05
C THR A 114 1.14 25.67 -12.30
N GLY A 115 0.30 26.70 -12.15
CA GLY A 115 -0.48 27.28 -13.26
C GLY A 115 -1.54 26.34 -13.83
N LEU A 116 -1.98 25.35 -13.05
CA LEU A 116 -2.93 24.32 -13.47
C LEU A 116 -4.07 24.26 -12.48
N ALA A 117 -5.30 24.35 -12.97
CA ALA A 117 -6.50 24.09 -12.16
C ALA A 117 -6.80 22.59 -12.09
N ASN A 118 -7.33 22.15 -10.94
CA ASN A 118 -7.86 20.80 -10.75
C ASN A 118 -9.19 20.85 -10.00
N GLU A 119 -10.27 20.98 -10.76
CA GLU A 119 -11.64 21.09 -10.26
C GLU A 119 -12.13 19.84 -9.50
N GLU A 120 -11.50 18.68 -9.72
CA GLU A 120 -11.88 17.42 -9.06
C GLU A 120 -11.27 17.26 -7.66
N PHE A 121 -10.24 18.05 -7.31
CA PHE A 121 -9.44 17.83 -6.10
C PHE A 121 -10.29 17.87 -4.81
N LEU A 122 -11.08 18.93 -4.62
CA LEU A 122 -11.94 19.07 -3.43
C LEU A 122 -13.03 17.99 -3.35
N SER A 123 -13.61 17.60 -4.48
CA SER A 123 -14.56 16.48 -4.53
C SER A 123 -13.90 15.20 -4.05
N GLN A 124 -12.71 14.88 -4.54
CA GLN A 124 -12.01 13.65 -4.16
C GLN A 124 -11.55 13.65 -2.70
N VAL A 125 -11.18 14.80 -2.13
CA VAL A 125 -10.93 14.94 -0.68
C VAL A 125 -12.21 14.67 0.11
N THR A 126 -13.33 15.27 -0.33
CA THR A 126 -14.66 15.03 0.27
C THR A 126 -15.02 13.55 0.23
N ASP A 127 -14.91 12.90 -0.93
CA ASP A 127 -15.24 11.47 -1.12
C ASP A 127 -14.40 10.56 -0.22
N SER A 128 -13.11 10.88 -0.07
CA SER A 128 -12.21 10.16 0.82
C SER A 128 -12.62 10.29 2.29
N ARG A 129 -12.95 11.51 2.73
CA ARG A 129 -13.42 11.80 4.09
C ARG A 129 -14.74 11.09 4.37
N GLU A 130 -15.70 11.16 3.45
CA GLU A 130 -17.00 10.50 3.61
C GLU A 130 -16.86 8.99 3.67
N THR A 131 -15.97 8.40 2.85
CA THR A 131 -15.67 6.96 2.93
C THR A 131 -15.14 6.59 4.31
N ILE A 132 -14.21 7.38 4.87
CA ILE A 132 -13.69 7.15 6.23
C ILE A 132 -14.81 7.23 7.28
N ARG A 133 -15.65 8.28 7.23
CA ARG A 133 -16.77 8.45 8.17
C ARG A 133 -17.73 7.26 8.13
N VAL A 134 -18.21 6.91 6.95
CA VAL A 134 -19.17 5.81 6.75
C VAL A 134 -18.59 4.48 7.23
N VAL A 135 -17.31 4.20 6.92
CA VAL A 135 -16.64 2.99 7.41
C VAL A 135 -16.54 2.97 8.94
N LEU A 136 -16.21 4.09 9.57
CA LEU A 136 -16.13 4.19 11.03
C LEU A 136 -17.50 3.96 11.69
N GLU A 137 -18.57 4.51 11.13
CA GLU A 137 -19.95 4.29 11.60
C GLU A 137 -20.34 2.81 11.56
N GLU A 138 -20.10 2.14 10.43
CA GLU A 138 -20.43 0.71 10.26
C GLU A 138 -19.58 -0.19 11.18
N ARG A 139 -18.31 0.16 11.40
CA ARG A 139 -17.41 -0.62 12.26
C ARG A 139 -17.78 -0.56 13.74
N ALA A 140 -18.47 0.48 14.20
CA ALA A 140 -18.85 0.62 15.61
C ALA A 140 -19.73 -0.56 16.11
N GLY A 141 -20.44 -1.24 15.21
CA GLY A 141 -21.25 -2.44 15.50
C GLY A 141 -20.67 -3.76 14.98
N ALA A 142 -19.52 -3.75 14.30
CA ALA A 142 -19.01 -4.91 13.57
C ALA A 142 -18.19 -5.87 14.43
N ARG A 143 -18.33 -7.18 14.16
CA ARG A 143 -17.52 -8.21 14.81
C ARG A 143 -16.16 -8.32 14.12
N VAL A 144 -15.08 -8.33 14.90
CA VAL A 144 -13.72 -8.53 14.38
C VAL A 144 -13.57 -9.96 13.85
N ALA A 145 -12.93 -10.12 12.68
CA ALA A 145 -12.63 -11.42 12.10
C ALA A 145 -11.75 -12.26 13.05
N ALA A 146 -12.05 -13.56 13.17
CA ALA A 146 -11.26 -14.46 14.00
C ALA A 146 -9.88 -14.78 13.40
N ASP A 147 -9.77 -14.79 12.07
CA ASP A 147 -8.51 -14.97 11.35
C ASP A 147 -7.70 -13.65 11.39
N LEU A 148 -6.53 -13.69 12.02
CA LEU A 148 -5.68 -12.51 12.22
C LEU A 148 -5.11 -11.94 10.91
N TYR A 149 -4.86 -12.78 9.90
CA TYR A 149 -4.43 -12.30 8.59
C TYR A 149 -5.54 -11.50 7.92
N VAL A 150 -6.74 -12.08 7.88
CA VAL A 150 -7.94 -11.42 7.34
C VAL A 150 -8.22 -10.13 8.11
N ALA A 151 -8.18 -10.16 9.45
CA ALA A 151 -8.38 -8.98 10.27
C ALA A 151 -7.35 -7.88 9.95
N SER A 152 -6.08 -8.23 9.70
CA SER A 152 -5.03 -7.28 9.33
C SER A 152 -5.27 -6.64 7.95
N GLU A 153 -5.70 -7.42 6.95
CA GLU A 153 -6.06 -6.91 5.63
C GLU A 153 -7.28 -5.97 5.65
N GLN A 154 -8.16 -6.16 6.63
CA GLN A 154 -9.42 -5.44 6.81
C GLN A 154 -9.33 -4.29 7.83
N SER A 155 -8.15 -3.99 8.36
CA SER A 155 -7.99 -2.97 9.41
C SER A 155 -7.59 -1.58 8.91
N LEU A 156 -7.16 -1.45 7.65
CA LEU A 156 -6.66 -0.19 7.11
C LEU A 156 -7.80 0.80 6.80
N VAL A 157 -8.41 1.38 7.83
CA VAL A 157 -9.56 2.29 7.72
C VAL A 157 -9.19 3.63 7.08
N PHE A 158 -8.00 4.15 7.40
CA PHE A 158 -7.59 5.50 7.00
C PHE A 158 -6.79 5.54 5.70
N GLY A 159 -6.20 4.41 5.31
CA GLY A 159 -5.38 4.31 4.10
C GLY A 159 -4.03 4.99 4.26
N HIS A 160 -3.42 5.41 3.15
CA HIS A 160 -2.04 5.90 3.13
C HIS A 160 -1.93 7.37 3.59
N ARG A 161 -1.28 7.63 4.73
CA ARG A 161 -1.12 8.99 5.33
C ARG A 161 -0.40 10.03 4.47
N PHE A 162 0.37 9.60 3.46
CA PHE A 162 0.99 10.47 2.44
C PHE A 162 0.36 10.31 1.05
N HIS A 163 -0.96 10.19 1.00
CA HIS A 163 -1.74 10.33 -0.23
C HIS A 163 -2.94 11.23 0.10
N PRO A 164 -3.25 12.28 -0.68
CA PRO A 164 -4.22 13.30 -0.27
C PRO A 164 -5.67 12.79 -0.19
N THR A 165 -5.97 11.72 -0.91
CA THR A 165 -7.33 11.15 -1.02
C THR A 165 -7.30 9.62 -0.88
N PRO A 166 -6.77 9.08 0.24
CA PRO A 166 -6.37 7.68 0.36
C PRO A 166 -7.53 6.69 0.28
N LYS A 167 -8.75 7.17 0.58
CA LYS A 167 -10.00 6.40 0.53
C LYS A 167 -11.00 6.95 -0.47
N ALA A 168 -10.60 7.84 -1.37
CA ALA A 168 -11.47 8.28 -2.46
C ALA A 168 -11.84 7.09 -3.35
N ARG A 169 -13.15 6.90 -3.53
CA ARG A 169 -13.75 5.85 -4.36
C ARG A 169 -14.82 6.50 -5.22
N THR A 170 -14.90 6.09 -6.48
CA THR A 170 -16.03 6.44 -7.34
C THR A 170 -17.15 5.40 -7.16
N GLY A 171 -18.41 5.81 -7.21
CA GLY A 171 -19.57 4.89 -7.19
C GLY A 171 -20.50 5.10 -5.98
N ASP A 172 -21.38 4.13 -5.75
CA ASP A 172 -22.35 4.15 -4.65
C ASP A 172 -21.69 3.67 -3.34
N PRO A 173 -21.85 4.40 -2.21
CA PRO A 173 -21.40 3.93 -0.89
C PRO A 173 -21.86 2.52 -0.53
N ALA A 174 -23.06 2.10 -0.93
CA ALA A 174 -23.54 0.73 -0.70
C ALA A 174 -22.64 -0.33 -1.37
N ASP A 175 -22.05 -0.01 -2.53
CA ASP A 175 -21.11 -0.89 -3.21
C ASP A 175 -19.78 -0.95 -2.46
N TRP A 176 -19.29 0.18 -1.98
CA TRP A 176 -18.06 0.25 -1.20
C TRP A 176 -18.16 -0.56 0.08
N LEU A 177 -19.32 -0.52 0.73
CA LEU A 177 -19.61 -1.27 1.94
C LEU A 177 -19.82 -2.75 1.70
N ALA A 178 -20.32 -3.15 0.53
CA ALA A 178 -20.53 -4.55 0.19
C ALA A 178 -19.24 -5.28 -0.25
N TYR A 179 -18.29 -4.56 -0.85
CA TYR A 179 -17.09 -5.15 -1.46
C TYR A 179 -15.76 -4.63 -0.89
N GLY A 180 -15.78 -3.62 -0.02
CA GLY A 180 -14.61 -3.05 0.62
C GLY A 180 -14.13 -3.87 1.83
N PRO A 181 -12.81 -3.94 2.09
CA PRO A 181 -12.27 -4.71 3.20
C PRO A 181 -12.61 -4.13 4.58
N GLU A 182 -12.81 -2.81 4.69
CA GLU A 182 -12.77 -2.11 5.98
C GLU A 182 -13.95 -2.42 6.90
N THR A 183 -15.04 -2.98 6.39
CA THR A 183 -16.21 -3.38 7.19
C THR A 183 -16.26 -4.87 7.47
N GLY A 184 -15.15 -5.60 7.23
CA GLY A 184 -15.08 -7.03 7.51
C GLY A 184 -15.85 -7.89 6.49
N THR A 185 -16.09 -7.35 5.29
CA THR A 185 -16.94 -8.00 4.29
C THR A 185 -16.43 -9.38 3.89
N ARG A 186 -17.40 -10.22 3.56
CA ARG A 186 -17.22 -11.52 2.91
C ARG A 186 -18.33 -11.65 1.89
N PHE A 187 -18.01 -12.07 0.67
CA PHE A 187 -19.01 -12.21 -0.37
C PHE A 187 -18.67 -13.31 -1.35
N ARG A 188 -19.70 -13.84 -2.00
CA ARG A 188 -19.57 -14.85 -3.06
C ARG A 188 -19.39 -14.19 -4.42
N LEU A 189 -18.61 -14.84 -5.28
CA LEU A 189 -18.36 -14.38 -6.65
C LEU A 189 -19.54 -14.66 -7.57
N ARG A 190 -19.60 -13.90 -8.67
CA ARG A 190 -20.44 -14.25 -9.81
C ARG A 190 -19.64 -15.12 -10.77
N TYR A 191 -20.26 -16.11 -11.40
CA TYR A 191 -19.59 -17.03 -12.31
C TYR A 191 -20.22 -17.00 -13.70
N LEU A 192 -19.37 -16.91 -14.71
CA LEU A 192 -19.75 -17.06 -16.11
C LEU A 192 -19.22 -18.40 -16.62
N ALA A 193 -20.07 -19.19 -17.27
CA ALA A 193 -19.62 -20.27 -18.14
C ALA A 193 -19.36 -19.67 -19.52
N VAL A 194 -18.10 -19.69 -19.97
CA VAL A 194 -17.66 -19.05 -21.21
C VAL A 194 -17.16 -20.12 -22.17
N ARG A 195 -17.65 -20.13 -23.42
CA ARG A 195 -17.12 -21.04 -24.44
C ARG A 195 -15.62 -20.83 -24.59
N ARG A 196 -14.86 -21.93 -24.59
CA ARG A 196 -13.38 -21.89 -24.59
C ARG A 196 -12.77 -21.01 -25.69
N ARG A 197 -13.42 -20.90 -26.86
CA ARG A 197 -12.97 -20.01 -27.95
C ARG A 197 -12.99 -18.51 -27.62
N LEU A 198 -13.74 -18.10 -26.60
CA LEU A 198 -13.82 -16.72 -26.12
C LEU A 198 -12.93 -16.47 -24.90
N VAL A 199 -12.32 -17.52 -24.34
CA VAL A 199 -11.42 -17.42 -23.20
C VAL A 199 -10.01 -17.12 -23.66
N ARG A 200 -9.34 -16.22 -22.94
CA ARG A 200 -7.89 -16.06 -23.00
C ARG A 200 -7.32 -16.43 -21.64
N GLU A 201 -6.34 -17.31 -21.63
CA GLU A 201 -5.65 -17.76 -20.43
C GLU A 201 -4.19 -18.09 -20.77
N GLU A 202 -3.31 -17.86 -19.80
CA GLU A 202 -1.91 -18.26 -19.85
C GLU A 202 -1.50 -18.80 -18.48
N GLY A 203 -0.46 -19.62 -18.44
CA GLY A 203 0.06 -20.17 -17.19
C GLY A 203 -0.77 -21.32 -16.64
N ASP A 204 -0.88 -21.40 -15.32
CA ASP A 204 -1.68 -22.37 -14.59
C ASP A 204 -2.86 -21.67 -13.87
N PRO A 205 -4.03 -21.54 -14.54
CA PRO A 205 -5.24 -20.99 -13.95
C PRO A 205 -6.08 -22.05 -13.21
N HIS A 206 -5.57 -23.27 -12.95
CA HIS A 206 -6.40 -24.39 -12.50
C HIS A 206 -7.12 -24.15 -11.16
N ALA A 207 -6.56 -23.29 -10.31
CA ALA A 207 -7.22 -22.85 -9.07
C ALA A 207 -8.62 -22.26 -9.33
N LEU A 208 -8.88 -21.67 -10.50
CA LEU A 208 -10.18 -21.13 -10.88
C LEU A 208 -11.22 -22.23 -11.09
N ASP A 209 -10.81 -23.37 -11.67
CA ASP A 209 -11.71 -24.50 -11.96
C ASP A 209 -12.18 -25.21 -10.68
N ALA A 210 -11.37 -25.14 -9.62
CA ALA A 210 -11.70 -25.73 -8.32
C ALA A 210 -12.80 -24.94 -7.58
N LEU A 211 -13.02 -23.66 -7.90
CA LEU A 211 -13.95 -22.78 -7.19
C LEU A 211 -15.41 -22.99 -7.59
N HIS A 212 -15.64 -23.40 -8.83
CA HIS A 212 -16.98 -23.63 -9.36
C HIS A 212 -16.93 -24.55 -10.59
N ARG A 213 -17.89 -25.47 -10.67
CA ARG A 213 -17.91 -26.49 -11.74
C ARG A 213 -18.88 -26.09 -12.83
N VAL A 214 -18.43 -26.22 -14.08
CA VAL A 214 -19.27 -26.17 -15.28
C VAL A 214 -19.31 -27.58 -15.85
N ALA A 215 -20.52 -28.12 -16.11
CA ALA A 215 -20.70 -29.50 -16.53
C ALA A 215 -20.27 -29.76 -17.98
N ASP A 216 -20.47 -28.76 -18.85
CA ASP A 216 -20.13 -28.86 -20.26
C ASP A 216 -18.64 -28.56 -20.49
N PRO A 217 -17.86 -29.52 -21.04
CA PRO A 217 -16.44 -29.32 -21.30
C PRO A 217 -16.15 -28.28 -22.40
N GLU A 218 -17.12 -27.87 -23.22
CA GLU A 218 -16.92 -26.79 -24.19
C GLU A 218 -16.83 -25.40 -23.53
N PHE A 219 -17.21 -25.32 -22.26
CA PHE A 219 -17.18 -24.11 -21.46
C PHE A 219 -16.06 -24.19 -20.42
N ALA A 220 -15.43 -23.04 -20.20
CA ALA A 220 -14.57 -22.82 -19.05
C ALA A 220 -15.28 -21.91 -18.06
N VAL A 221 -14.97 -22.09 -16.77
CA VAL A 221 -15.49 -21.24 -15.72
C VAL A 221 -14.68 -19.94 -15.63
N LEU A 222 -15.37 -18.81 -15.52
CA LEU A 222 -14.76 -17.50 -15.29
C LEU A 222 -15.39 -16.88 -14.03
N PRO A 223 -14.68 -16.87 -12.89
CA PRO A 223 -15.11 -16.08 -11.74
C PRO A 223 -15.00 -14.59 -12.06
N VAL A 224 -15.97 -13.82 -11.59
CA VAL A 224 -16.08 -12.39 -11.82
C VAL A 224 -16.43 -11.68 -10.52
N HIS A 225 -15.72 -10.58 -10.24
CA HIS A 225 -16.07 -9.69 -9.14
C HIS A 225 -17.49 -9.11 -9.37
N PRO A 226 -18.46 -9.27 -8.45
CA PRO A 226 -19.85 -8.85 -8.68
C PRO A 226 -20.00 -7.36 -9.03
N TRP A 227 -19.20 -6.49 -8.39
CA TRP A 227 -19.15 -5.07 -8.76
C TRP A 227 -18.71 -4.85 -10.21
N GLN A 228 -17.63 -5.49 -10.65
CA GLN A 228 -17.13 -5.38 -12.02
C GLN A 228 -18.15 -5.89 -13.04
N TYR A 229 -18.84 -7.00 -12.74
CA TYR A 229 -19.92 -7.49 -13.60
C TYR A 229 -21.00 -6.42 -13.82
N ARG A 230 -21.43 -5.71 -12.77
CA ARG A 230 -22.45 -4.65 -12.91
C ARG A 230 -21.98 -3.49 -13.78
N LEU A 231 -20.69 -3.16 -13.75
CA LEU A 231 -20.10 -2.11 -14.59
C LEU A 231 -20.09 -2.51 -16.08
N LEU A 232 -19.97 -3.81 -16.38
CA LEU A 232 -19.80 -4.31 -17.75
C LEU A 232 -21.01 -5.06 -18.33
N LYS A 233 -22.04 -5.39 -17.53
CA LYS A 233 -23.19 -6.22 -17.96
C LYS A 233 -23.93 -5.67 -19.19
N ASN A 234 -23.89 -4.36 -19.38
CA ASN A 234 -24.57 -3.68 -20.49
C ASN A 234 -23.67 -3.51 -21.73
N HIS A 235 -22.43 -4.00 -21.71
CA HIS A 235 -21.50 -3.91 -22.82
C HIS A 235 -22.00 -4.72 -24.02
N ASP A 236 -22.04 -4.11 -25.21
CA ASP A 236 -22.69 -4.70 -26.40
C ASP A 236 -22.12 -6.07 -26.76
N ARG A 237 -20.79 -6.20 -26.83
CA ARG A 237 -20.13 -7.49 -27.11
C ARG A 237 -20.40 -8.58 -26.08
N LEU A 238 -20.61 -8.22 -24.82
CA LEU A 238 -20.99 -9.18 -23.78
C LEU A 238 -22.44 -9.64 -24.01
N ARG A 239 -23.35 -8.71 -24.30
CA ARG A 239 -24.75 -9.02 -24.59
C ARG A 239 -24.90 -9.90 -25.85
N GLU A 240 -24.12 -9.63 -26.89
CA GLU A 240 -24.05 -10.47 -28.09
C GLU A 240 -23.60 -11.89 -27.76
N ALA A 241 -22.51 -12.05 -27.01
CA ALA A 241 -22.01 -13.37 -26.61
C ALA A 241 -23.00 -14.13 -25.72
N VAL A 242 -23.72 -13.43 -24.84
CA VAL A 242 -24.81 -14.02 -24.03
C VAL A 242 -25.99 -14.44 -24.90
N ALA A 243 -26.42 -13.60 -25.84
CA ALA A 243 -27.52 -13.91 -26.75
C ALA A 243 -27.21 -15.11 -27.67
N ALA A 244 -25.93 -15.27 -28.05
CA ALA A 244 -25.45 -16.42 -28.81
C ALA A 244 -25.30 -17.71 -27.98
N GLY A 245 -25.48 -17.66 -26.67
CA GLY A 245 -25.24 -18.79 -25.76
C GLY A 245 -23.75 -19.12 -25.61
N ASP A 246 -22.85 -18.23 -26.01
CA ASP A 246 -21.41 -18.41 -25.84
C ASP A 246 -20.93 -18.03 -24.44
N VAL A 247 -21.70 -17.20 -23.74
CA VAL A 247 -21.50 -16.82 -22.34
C VAL A 247 -22.80 -17.06 -21.59
N VAL A 248 -22.76 -17.90 -20.56
CA VAL A 248 -23.91 -18.18 -19.69
C VAL A 248 -23.61 -17.67 -18.29
N ASP A 249 -24.44 -16.77 -17.80
CA ASP A 249 -24.36 -16.26 -16.43
C ASP A 249 -24.97 -17.28 -15.46
N THR A 250 -24.12 -17.93 -14.68
CA THR A 250 -24.53 -18.98 -13.71
C THR A 250 -24.92 -18.40 -12.34
N GLY A 251 -24.87 -17.08 -12.19
CA GLY A 251 -25.22 -16.37 -10.98
C GLY A 251 -24.10 -16.32 -9.93
N THR A 252 -24.48 -16.02 -8.70
CA THR A 252 -23.56 -15.89 -7.55
C THR A 252 -23.44 -17.22 -6.81
N GLY A 253 -22.22 -17.68 -6.54
CA GLY A 253 -21.99 -18.99 -5.94
C GLY A 253 -20.57 -19.20 -5.40
N GLY A 254 -20.15 -20.46 -5.28
CA GLY A 254 -18.81 -20.83 -4.85
C GLY A 254 -18.49 -20.49 -3.38
N PRO A 255 -17.21 -20.55 -2.97
CA PRO A 255 -16.80 -20.21 -1.61
C PRO A 255 -16.97 -18.71 -1.33
N GLU A 256 -17.05 -18.37 -0.04
CA GLU A 256 -16.95 -16.97 0.37
C GLU A 256 -15.53 -16.45 0.18
N MET A 257 -15.44 -15.28 -0.45
CA MET A 257 -14.21 -14.57 -0.68
C MET A 257 -14.09 -13.38 0.27
N VAL A 258 -12.85 -13.06 0.64
CA VAL A 258 -12.52 -11.94 1.53
C VAL A 258 -11.74 -10.89 0.73
N PRO A 259 -12.23 -9.66 0.55
CA PRO A 259 -11.43 -8.60 -0.03
C PRO A 259 -10.24 -8.25 0.88
N THR A 260 -9.08 -8.14 0.27
CA THR A 260 -7.85 -7.66 0.92
C THR A 260 -7.80 -6.13 0.92
N ALA A 261 -6.77 -5.53 1.51
CA ALA A 261 -6.51 -4.09 1.49
C ALA A 261 -6.48 -3.48 0.08
N SER A 262 -6.23 -4.29 -0.96
CA SER A 262 -6.27 -3.85 -2.36
C SER A 262 -7.68 -3.69 -2.93
N VAL A 263 -8.72 -4.11 -2.20
CA VAL A 263 -10.12 -4.27 -2.63
C VAL A 263 -10.30 -5.33 -3.72
N ARG A 264 -9.58 -5.20 -4.83
CA ARG A 264 -9.70 -6.05 -6.02
C ARG A 264 -9.03 -7.43 -5.93
N THR A 265 -8.16 -7.65 -4.94
CA THR A 265 -7.64 -8.99 -4.65
C THR A 265 -8.47 -9.62 -3.55
N LEU A 266 -9.07 -10.76 -3.83
CA LEU A 266 -9.87 -11.50 -2.88
C LEU A 266 -9.14 -12.78 -2.46
N TYR A 267 -9.15 -13.07 -1.16
CA TYR A 267 -8.62 -14.29 -0.58
C TYR A 267 -9.74 -15.31 -0.41
N ALA A 268 -9.50 -16.56 -0.81
CA ALA A 268 -10.33 -17.72 -0.50
C ALA A 268 -9.66 -18.50 0.65
N PRO A 269 -10.09 -18.31 1.92
CA PRO A 269 -9.40 -18.93 3.05
C PRO A 269 -9.40 -20.45 2.98
N GLU A 270 -10.49 -21.08 2.56
CA GLU A 270 -10.57 -22.55 2.50
C GLU A 270 -9.59 -23.13 1.47
N ALA A 271 -9.56 -22.55 0.27
CA ALA A 271 -8.70 -22.98 -0.83
C ALA A 271 -7.23 -22.52 -0.71
N ASP A 272 -6.93 -21.59 0.21
CA ASP A 272 -5.63 -20.91 0.31
C ASP A 272 -5.16 -20.37 -1.06
N ALA A 273 -5.99 -19.52 -1.66
CA ALA A 273 -5.72 -18.90 -2.95
C ALA A 273 -6.18 -17.45 -2.98
N PHE A 274 -5.47 -16.62 -3.73
CA PHE A 274 -5.84 -15.24 -3.98
C PHE A 274 -6.24 -15.06 -5.43
N LEU A 275 -7.30 -14.29 -5.67
CA LEU A 275 -7.79 -13.94 -7.00
C LEU A 275 -7.75 -12.43 -7.14
N LYS A 276 -6.92 -11.93 -8.05
CA LYS A 276 -6.74 -10.50 -8.32
C LYS A 276 -7.55 -10.12 -9.56
N PHE A 277 -8.69 -9.48 -9.33
CA PHE A 277 -9.63 -9.10 -10.38
C PHE A 277 -9.31 -7.73 -10.98
N SER A 278 -9.68 -7.52 -12.23
CA SER A 278 -9.95 -6.17 -12.72
C SER A 278 -11.16 -5.56 -12.02
N LEU A 279 -11.06 -4.29 -11.67
CA LEU A 279 -12.12 -3.50 -11.10
C LEU A 279 -12.02 -2.06 -11.64
N ASN A 280 -12.96 -1.67 -12.50
CA ASN A 280 -13.00 -0.36 -13.18
C ASN A 280 -13.46 0.77 -12.24
N VAL A 281 -12.86 0.81 -11.05
CA VAL A 281 -13.08 1.80 -10.00
C VAL A 281 -11.75 2.50 -9.77
N ARG A 282 -11.77 3.82 -9.62
CA ARG A 282 -10.59 4.58 -9.23
C ARG A 282 -10.34 4.34 -7.73
N LEU A 283 -9.22 3.72 -7.40
CA LEU A 283 -8.74 3.55 -6.03
C LEU A 283 -7.38 4.22 -5.91
N THR A 284 -7.25 5.22 -5.04
CA THR A 284 -6.04 6.08 -5.00
C THR A 284 -5.73 6.61 -6.41
N ASN A 285 -4.49 6.60 -6.89
CA ASN A 285 -4.07 7.27 -8.13
C ASN A 285 -4.56 6.59 -9.42
N CYS A 286 -5.05 5.35 -9.39
CA CYS A 286 -5.29 4.55 -10.59
C CYS A 286 -6.71 3.98 -10.67
N VAL A 287 -7.21 3.83 -11.90
CA VAL A 287 -8.30 2.90 -12.20
C VAL A 287 -7.72 1.49 -12.12
N ARG A 288 -8.35 0.61 -11.36
CA ARG A 288 -7.79 -0.70 -11.01
C ARG A 288 -8.17 -1.80 -12.01
N ARG A 289 -7.96 -1.53 -13.30
CA ARG A 289 -8.09 -2.49 -14.40
C ARG A 289 -6.73 -3.12 -14.73
N HIS A 290 -6.70 -4.40 -15.07
CA HIS A 290 -5.53 -5.04 -15.67
C HIS A 290 -5.45 -4.68 -17.14
N ALA A 291 -4.39 -4.02 -17.58
CA ALA A 291 -4.11 -3.88 -19.00
C ALA A 291 -3.78 -5.26 -19.62
N GLY A 292 -4.02 -5.44 -20.92
CA GLY A 292 -3.78 -6.73 -21.58
C GLY A 292 -2.34 -7.25 -21.38
N TYR A 293 -1.36 -6.35 -21.50
CA TYR A 293 0.06 -6.66 -21.27
C TYR A 293 0.40 -6.95 -19.80
N GLU A 294 -0.38 -6.48 -18.83
CA GLU A 294 -0.16 -6.75 -17.40
C GLU A 294 -0.52 -8.20 -17.06
N LEU A 295 -1.55 -8.76 -17.72
CA LEU A 295 -1.96 -10.16 -17.55
C LEU A 295 -0.86 -11.12 -18.02
N SER A 296 -0.42 -11.01 -19.27
CA SER A 296 0.67 -11.83 -19.81
C SER A 296 2.00 -11.52 -19.12
N GLY A 297 2.24 -10.25 -18.76
CA GLY A 297 3.42 -9.82 -18.02
C GLY A 297 3.56 -10.47 -16.65
N ALA A 298 2.47 -10.64 -15.91
CA ALA A 298 2.49 -11.32 -14.61
C ALA A 298 2.97 -12.78 -14.72
N VAL A 299 2.45 -13.53 -15.70
CA VAL A 299 2.83 -14.94 -15.95
C VAL A 299 4.26 -15.04 -16.49
N ALA A 300 4.66 -14.12 -17.36
CA ALA A 300 6.04 -14.05 -17.87
C ALA A 300 7.04 -13.81 -16.74
N LEU A 301 6.75 -12.86 -15.85
CA LEU A 301 7.57 -12.58 -14.66
C LEU A 301 7.62 -13.77 -13.71
N ASP A 302 6.49 -14.40 -13.42
CA ASP A 302 6.41 -15.57 -12.53
C ASP A 302 7.36 -16.68 -12.99
N ARG A 303 7.30 -17.04 -14.28
CA ARG A 303 8.16 -18.06 -14.88
C ARG A 303 9.63 -17.64 -14.88
N LEU A 304 9.92 -16.41 -15.30
CA LEU A 304 11.29 -15.92 -15.42
C LEU A 304 11.99 -15.80 -14.05
N LEU A 305 11.25 -15.40 -13.02
CA LEU A 305 11.79 -15.12 -11.69
C LEU A 305 11.74 -16.32 -10.76
N GLN A 306 11.07 -17.41 -11.10
CA GLN A 306 11.03 -18.62 -10.28
C GLN A 306 12.44 -19.10 -9.83
N PRO A 307 13.48 -19.20 -10.71
CA PRO A 307 14.82 -19.59 -10.27
C PRO A 307 15.51 -18.53 -9.39
N VAL A 308 15.19 -17.25 -9.60
CA VAL A 308 15.70 -16.15 -8.76
C VAL A 308 15.12 -16.25 -7.36
N PHE A 309 13.80 -16.39 -7.24
CA PHE A 309 13.11 -16.49 -5.96
C PHE A 309 13.49 -17.77 -5.21
N ALA A 310 13.73 -18.88 -5.89
CA ALA A 310 14.26 -20.09 -5.26
C ALA A 310 15.65 -19.85 -4.62
N ARG A 311 16.56 -19.17 -5.33
CA ARG A 311 17.88 -18.80 -4.78
C ARG A 311 17.79 -17.83 -3.61
N LEU A 312 16.87 -16.86 -3.68
CA LEU A 312 16.64 -15.94 -2.57
C LEU A 312 16.08 -16.65 -1.34
N ALA A 313 15.15 -17.57 -1.51
CA ALA A 313 14.57 -18.35 -0.41
C ALA A 313 15.61 -19.29 0.25
N ASP A 314 16.50 -19.89 -0.55
CA ASP A 314 17.60 -20.72 -0.07
C ASP A 314 18.63 -19.90 0.75
N ARG A 315 19.03 -18.74 0.22
CA ARG A 315 19.99 -17.85 0.90
C ARG A 315 19.41 -17.13 2.11
N PHE A 316 18.12 -16.81 2.09
CA PHE A 316 17.42 -16.06 3.15
C PHE A 316 16.23 -16.88 3.68
N PRO A 317 16.48 -17.90 4.53
CA PRO A 317 15.43 -18.73 5.08
C PRO A 317 14.38 -17.90 5.82
N GLY A 318 13.11 -18.04 5.44
CA GLY A 318 12.00 -17.27 6.00
C GLY A 318 11.48 -16.17 5.07
N CYS A 319 12.15 -15.94 3.94
CA CYS A 319 11.63 -15.16 2.82
C CYS A 319 10.88 -16.06 1.84
N ALA A 320 9.71 -15.64 1.37
CA ALA A 320 9.07 -16.25 0.20
C ALA A 320 8.37 -15.20 -0.69
N VAL A 321 8.15 -15.56 -1.94
CA VAL A 321 7.40 -14.75 -2.90
C VAL A 321 6.13 -15.50 -3.29
N LEU A 322 4.99 -14.81 -3.26
CA LEU A 322 3.71 -15.38 -3.68
C LEU A 322 3.63 -15.36 -5.20
N ALA A 323 3.69 -16.55 -5.79
CA ALA A 323 3.63 -16.78 -7.24
C ALA A 323 2.30 -16.31 -7.83
N GLU A 324 2.35 -15.85 -9.08
CA GLU A 324 1.19 -15.47 -9.90
C GLU A 324 1.14 -16.37 -11.14
N PRO A 325 0.82 -17.67 -10.97
CA PRO A 325 1.16 -18.71 -11.96
C PRO A 325 0.30 -18.67 -13.22
N GLY A 326 -0.83 -17.96 -13.22
CA GLY A 326 -1.74 -17.94 -14.35
C GLY A 326 -2.85 -16.90 -14.23
N TYR A 327 -3.49 -16.62 -15.36
CA TYR A 327 -4.68 -15.77 -15.43
C TYR A 327 -5.73 -16.34 -16.37
N ARG A 328 -6.96 -15.87 -16.24
CA ARG A 328 -8.05 -16.12 -17.19
C ARG A 328 -8.84 -14.83 -17.44
N THR A 329 -9.36 -14.65 -18.65
CA THR A 329 -10.24 -13.54 -19.02
C THR A 329 -11.18 -13.89 -20.19
N LEU A 330 -12.11 -12.98 -20.49
CA LEU A 330 -13.10 -13.04 -21.58
C LEU A 330 -12.73 -12.05 -22.70
N ALA A 331 -12.55 -12.52 -23.94
CA ALA A 331 -12.14 -11.69 -25.07
C ALA A 331 -12.95 -11.96 -26.36
N PRO A 332 -14.27 -11.68 -26.38
CA PRO A 332 -15.08 -11.89 -27.57
C PRO A 332 -14.63 -10.97 -28.71
N ALA A 333 -14.36 -11.58 -29.87
CA ALA A 333 -13.87 -10.87 -31.06
C ALA A 333 -12.66 -9.95 -30.82
N GLY A 334 -11.84 -10.23 -29.80
CA GLY A 334 -10.69 -9.40 -29.44
C GLY A 334 -11.04 -8.07 -28.75
N ASP A 335 -12.24 -7.92 -28.17
CA ASP A 335 -12.63 -6.72 -27.45
C ASP A 335 -11.73 -6.49 -26.22
N ILE A 336 -10.89 -5.46 -26.30
CA ILE A 336 -9.91 -5.12 -25.26
C ILE A 336 -10.60 -4.70 -23.96
N SER A 337 -11.75 -4.04 -24.03
CA SER A 337 -12.43 -3.57 -22.81
C SER A 337 -12.95 -4.74 -21.96
N LEU A 338 -13.39 -5.82 -22.60
CA LEU A 338 -13.81 -7.05 -21.93
C LEU A 338 -12.62 -7.90 -21.50
N LEU A 339 -11.57 -7.99 -22.34
CA LEU A 339 -10.33 -8.67 -22.01
C LEU A 339 -9.70 -8.10 -20.75
N GLU A 340 -9.59 -6.77 -20.70
CA GLU A 340 -9.06 -6.06 -19.54
C GLU A 340 -10.08 -6.00 -18.40
N GLY A 341 -11.37 -5.98 -18.72
CA GLY A 341 -12.46 -5.85 -17.75
C GLY A 341 -12.76 -7.12 -16.95
N PHE A 342 -12.51 -8.30 -17.50
CA PHE A 342 -12.78 -9.60 -16.86
C PHE A 342 -11.53 -10.39 -16.47
N GLY A 343 -10.35 -9.76 -16.55
CA GLY A 343 -9.10 -10.38 -16.13
C GLY A 343 -9.10 -10.78 -14.66
N VAL A 344 -8.72 -12.02 -14.39
CA VAL A 344 -8.43 -12.54 -13.05
C VAL A 344 -7.06 -13.23 -13.04
N ILE A 345 -6.14 -12.71 -12.24
CA ILE A 345 -4.84 -13.34 -11.97
C ILE A 345 -4.96 -14.21 -10.73
N VAL A 346 -4.51 -15.46 -10.82
CA VAL A 346 -4.37 -16.37 -9.69
C VAL A 346 -3.08 -16.05 -8.98
N ARG A 347 -3.11 -15.95 -7.65
CA ARG A 347 -1.93 -15.86 -6.80
C ARG A 347 -1.95 -16.96 -5.76
N SER A 348 -0.80 -17.59 -5.52
CA SER A 348 -0.68 -18.67 -4.55
C SER A 348 -0.96 -18.22 -3.12
N GLY A 349 -1.53 -19.11 -2.31
CA GLY A 349 -1.77 -18.91 -0.90
C GLY A 349 -0.54 -18.84 -0.01
N LEU A 350 -0.80 -18.67 1.29
CA LEU A 350 0.21 -18.48 2.34
C LEU A 350 0.63 -19.79 2.99
N ARG A 351 -0.28 -20.77 3.15
CA ARG A 351 -0.09 -21.93 4.04
C ARG A 351 1.10 -22.78 3.67
N ARG A 352 1.35 -22.97 2.36
CA ARG A 352 2.49 -23.76 1.88
C ARG A 352 3.85 -23.16 2.26
N HIS A 353 3.89 -21.86 2.57
CA HIS A 353 5.11 -21.12 2.90
C HIS A 353 5.26 -20.84 4.40
N LEU A 354 4.17 -20.99 5.18
CA LEU A 354 4.17 -20.71 6.61
C LEU A 354 4.89 -21.82 7.39
N ARG A 355 5.81 -21.43 8.26
CA ARG A 355 6.38 -22.33 9.27
C ARG A 355 5.31 -22.66 10.32
N PRO A 356 5.39 -23.84 10.96
CA PRO A 356 4.48 -24.18 12.06
C PRO A 356 4.47 -23.10 13.15
N GLY A 357 3.27 -22.69 13.59
CA GLY A 357 3.09 -21.69 14.65
C GLY A 357 3.24 -20.22 14.21
N VAL A 358 3.67 -19.95 12.97
CA VAL A 358 3.80 -18.58 12.45
C VAL A 358 2.45 -18.06 11.95
N THR A 359 2.09 -16.85 12.38
CA THR A 359 0.87 -16.14 11.96
C THR A 359 1.21 -15.05 10.94
N PRO A 360 0.65 -15.07 9.73
CA PRO A 360 0.85 -14.00 8.75
C PRO A 360 0.01 -12.76 9.08
N LEU A 361 0.60 -11.58 8.94
CA LEU A 361 -0.03 -10.27 9.15
C LEU A 361 0.41 -9.30 8.05
N LEU A 362 -0.51 -8.48 7.57
CA LEU A 362 -0.18 -7.41 6.61
C LEU A 362 0.76 -6.38 7.25
N ALA A 363 1.92 -6.11 6.65
CA ALA A 363 2.90 -5.16 7.21
C ALA A 363 2.30 -3.74 7.38
N ALA A 364 1.41 -3.32 6.48
CA ALA A 364 0.69 -2.05 6.61
C ALA A 364 -0.19 -1.96 7.86
N ALA A 365 -0.77 -3.08 8.32
CA ALA A 365 -1.57 -3.11 9.54
C ALA A 365 -0.68 -3.13 10.79
N VAL A 366 0.52 -3.70 10.69
CA VAL A 366 1.53 -3.67 11.76
C VAL A 366 2.06 -2.25 11.96
N ALA A 367 2.32 -1.54 10.86
CA ALA A 367 2.85 -0.17 10.82
C ALA A 367 1.76 0.93 10.81
N ASP A 368 0.49 0.59 11.04
CA ASP A 368 -0.60 1.58 11.06
C ASP A 368 -0.30 2.64 12.13
N GLU A 369 -0.67 3.91 11.88
CA GLU A 369 -0.54 4.96 12.91
C GLU A 369 -1.45 4.66 14.11
N TYR A 370 -2.54 3.96 13.83
CA TYR A 370 -3.59 3.71 14.79
C TYR A 370 -3.72 2.21 15.06
N PRO A 371 -3.87 1.77 16.33
CA PRO A 371 -3.96 0.35 16.67
C PRO A 371 -5.34 -0.25 16.37
N THR A 372 -5.74 -0.22 15.10
CA THR A 372 -7.05 -0.63 14.56
C THR A 372 -7.26 -2.14 14.53
N SER A 373 -6.21 -2.94 14.74
CA SER A 373 -6.27 -4.39 14.82
C SER A 373 -5.24 -4.98 15.78
N ALA A 374 -5.39 -6.28 16.06
CA ALA A 374 -4.43 -7.06 16.83
C ALA A 374 -3.07 -7.25 16.14
N ALA A 375 -2.94 -6.86 14.87
CA ALA A 375 -1.69 -6.91 14.11
C ALA A 375 -0.76 -5.74 14.42
N HIS A 376 -1.29 -4.62 14.92
CA HIS A 376 -0.51 -3.41 15.18
C HIS A 376 0.70 -3.69 16.08
N VAL A 377 1.84 -3.06 15.80
CA VAL A 377 3.12 -3.37 16.45
C VAL A 377 3.08 -3.27 17.97
N SER A 378 2.33 -2.31 18.53
CA SER A 378 2.14 -2.20 19.99
C SER A 378 1.48 -3.45 20.60
N ARG A 379 0.59 -4.11 19.86
CA ARG A 379 -0.11 -5.34 20.29
C ARG A 379 0.77 -6.57 20.12
N LEU A 380 1.76 -6.53 19.24
CA LEU A 380 2.75 -7.59 19.05
C LEU A 380 3.80 -7.53 20.16
N LEU A 381 4.38 -6.35 20.40
CA LEU A 381 5.36 -6.12 21.46
C LEU A 381 4.81 -6.48 22.85
N ALA A 382 3.54 -6.19 23.12
CA ALA A 382 2.89 -6.53 24.37
C ALA A 382 2.71 -8.06 24.62
N ARG A 383 2.92 -8.91 23.61
CA ARG A 383 2.90 -10.38 23.75
C ARG A 383 4.27 -10.95 24.13
N GLY A 384 5.34 -10.21 23.83
CA GLY A 384 6.72 -10.58 24.12
C GLY A 384 7.26 -9.87 25.36
N ASP A 385 8.56 -9.58 25.34
CA ASP A 385 9.25 -8.83 26.41
C ASP A 385 9.12 -7.30 26.29
N GLY A 386 8.56 -6.81 25.18
CA GLY A 386 8.41 -5.39 24.89
C GLY A 386 9.67 -4.70 24.36
N ASP A 387 10.73 -5.43 24.02
CA ASP A 387 11.96 -4.85 23.47
C ASP A 387 11.77 -4.41 22.01
N VAL A 388 11.50 -3.12 21.84
CA VAL A 388 11.32 -2.44 20.55
C VAL A 388 12.52 -2.62 19.63
N LEU A 389 13.75 -2.51 20.15
CA LEU A 389 14.96 -2.55 19.32
C LEU A 389 15.26 -3.98 18.87
N ALA A 390 15.09 -4.97 19.74
CA ALA A 390 15.25 -6.37 19.38
C ALA A 390 14.22 -6.81 18.33
N TRP A 391 12.95 -6.41 18.52
CA TRP A 391 11.88 -6.68 17.55
C TRP A 391 12.19 -6.05 16.18
N TRP A 392 12.63 -4.79 16.17
CA TRP A 392 12.97 -4.08 14.94
C TRP A 392 14.18 -4.69 14.22
N ASP A 393 15.22 -5.07 14.96
CA ASP A 393 16.40 -5.76 14.43
C ASP A 393 16.02 -7.11 13.79
N ALA A 394 15.14 -7.89 14.42
CA ALA A 394 14.59 -9.11 13.84
C ALA A 394 13.78 -8.84 12.55
N TYR A 395 12.96 -7.79 12.54
CA TYR A 395 12.21 -7.38 11.35
C TYR A 395 13.11 -7.02 10.17
N LEU A 396 14.15 -6.20 10.42
CA LEU A 396 15.10 -5.74 9.41
C LEU A 396 15.91 -6.89 8.79
N ARG A 397 16.32 -7.87 9.61
CA ARG A 397 17.03 -9.09 9.15
C ARG A 397 16.23 -9.86 8.09
N LEU A 398 14.90 -9.86 8.20
CA LEU A 398 14.00 -10.55 7.27
C LEU A 398 13.66 -9.69 6.04
N LEU A 399 13.60 -8.37 6.19
CA LEU A 399 13.18 -7.45 5.11
C LEU A 399 14.32 -7.05 4.17
N LEU A 400 15.39 -6.46 4.71
CA LEU A 400 16.36 -5.73 3.89
C LEU A 400 17.21 -6.66 3.00
N PRO A 401 17.85 -7.72 3.51
CA PRO A 401 18.76 -8.54 2.71
C PRO A 401 18.13 -9.14 1.44
N PRO A 402 16.94 -9.79 1.46
CA PRO A 402 16.38 -10.39 0.25
C PRO A 402 15.98 -9.36 -0.80
N VAL A 403 15.47 -8.20 -0.40
CA VAL A 403 15.11 -7.11 -1.34
C VAL A 403 16.35 -6.53 -2.00
N LEU A 404 17.41 -6.29 -1.23
CA LEU A 404 18.66 -5.74 -1.75
C LEU A 404 19.35 -6.75 -2.69
N ALA A 405 19.33 -8.05 -2.35
CA ALA A 405 19.85 -9.11 -3.21
C ALA A 405 19.06 -9.22 -4.52
N ALA A 406 17.73 -9.17 -4.46
CA ALA A 406 16.88 -9.15 -5.65
C ALA A 406 17.31 -8.03 -6.61
N TYR A 407 17.57 -6.83 -6.09
CA TYR A 407 17.98 -5.69 -6.91
C TYR A 407 19.43 -5.76 -7.40
N PHE A 408 20.40 -5.81 -6.49
CA PHE A 408 21.83 -5.67 -6.83
C PHE A 408 22.39 -6.91 -7.52
N GLU A 409 21.96 -8.10 -7.12
CA GLU A 409 22.51 -9.37 -7.61
C GLU A 409 21.68 -9.96 -8.75
N HIS A 410 20.37 -9.72 -8.75
CA HIS A 410 19.46 -10.30 -9.73
C HIS A 410 18.78 -9.30 -10.65
N GLY A 411 18.91 -7.98 -10.44
CA GLY A 411 18.34 -6.96 -11.32
C GLY A 411 16.80 -6.98 -11.32
N VAL A 412 16.22 -7.43 -10.22
CA VAL A 412 14.78 -7.48 -9.98
C VAL A 412 14.40 -6.28 -9.12
N VAL A 413 13.53 -5.44 -9.67
CA VAL A 413 12.98 -4.26 -9.01
C VAL A 413 11.67 -4.68 -8.34
N LEU A 414 11.78 -5.09 -7.07
CA LEU A 414 10.61 -5.36 -6.24
C LEU A 414 9.99 -4.04 -5.74
N GLU A 415 8.70 -4.07 -5.41
CA GLU A 415 7.97 -2.96 -4.80
C GLU A 415 7.54 -3.31 -3.37
N PRO A 416 8.46 -3.46 -2.41
CA PRO A 416 8.16 -3.93 -1.06
C PRO A 416 7.55 -2.85 -0.18
N HIS A 417 6.62 -2.05 -0.71
CA HIS A 417 5.81 -1.14 0.09
C HIS A 417 4.94 -1.92 1.07
N LEU A 418 4.45 -1.29 2.13
CA LEU A 418 3.79 -1.98 3.26
C LEU A 418 2.65 -2.92 2.85
N GLN A 419 1.89 -2.57 1.81
CA GLN A 419 0.80 -3.41 1.31
C GLN A 419 1.27 -4.69 0.57
N ASN A 420 2.48 -4.69 0.02
CA ASN A 420 3.04 -5.81 -0.76
C ASN A 420 3.90 -6.76 0.09
N VAL A 421 3.91 -6.55 1.40
CA VAL A 421 4.65 -7.37 2.34
C VAL A 421 3.72 -7.90 3.43
N VAL A 422 3.79 -9.20 3.67
CA VAL A 422 3.14 -9.87 4.79
C VAL A 422 4.25 -10.37 5.72
N VAL A 423 4.20 -9.98 7.00
CA VAL A 423 5.14 -10.45 8.02
C VAL A 423 4.54 -11.66 8.72
N GLY A 424 5.31 -12.73 8.84
CA GLY A 424 4.97 -13.87 9.69
C GLY A 424 5.54 -13.64 11.08
N VAL A 425 4.70 -13.70 12.12
CA VAL A 425 5.10 -13.54 13.52
C VAL A 425 4.89 -14.80 14.33
N GLU A 426 5.74 -15.04 15.33
CA GLU A 426 5.57 -16.11 16.30
C GLU A 426 4.48 -15.77 17.34
N ALA A 427 4.21 -16.69 18.26
CA ALA A 427 3.16 -16.53 19.27
C ALA A 427 3.39 -15.33 20.21
N ASP A 428 4.66 -15.00 20.47
CA ASP A 428 5.11 -13.85 21.26
C ASP A 428 5.13 -12.54 20.47
N GLY A 429 4.79 -12.56 19.18
CA GLY A 429 4.81 -11.40 18.29
C GLY A 429 6.14 -11.11 17.59
N THR A 430 7.19 -11.91 17.82
CA THR A 430 8.50 -11.76 17.18
C THR A 430 8.41 -12.02 15.66
N PRO A 431 9.03 -11.19 14.79
CA PRO A 431 9.06 -11.44 13.35
C PRO A 431 9.90 -12.67 13.01
N ALA A 432 9.35 -13.59 12.22
CA ALA A 432 10.00 -14.84 11.84
C ALA A 432 10.03 -15.11 10.33
N GLN A 433 9.12 -14.51 9.55
CA GLN A 433 9.06 -14.68 8.09
C GLN A 433 8.65 -13.40 7.36
N MET A 434 8.98 -13.29 6.08
CA MET A 434 8.59 -12.20 5.20
C MET A 434 8.09 -12.76 3.87
N PHE A 435 6.86 -12.40 3.49
CA PHE A 435 6.25 -12.82 2.23
C PHE A 435 6.05 -11.60 1.34
N PHE A 436 6.61 -11.65 0.14
CA PHE A 436 6.46 -10.61 -0.88
C PHE A 436 5.38 -11.02 -1.88
N ARG A 437 4.57 -10.07 -2.33
CA ARG A 437 3.49 -10.31 -3.30
C ARG A 437 3.39 -9.19 -4.33
N ASP A 438 2.51 -9.40 -5.31
CA ASP A 438 2.21 -8.45 -6.40
C ASP A 438 3.30 -8.37 -7.47
N MET A 439 3.32 -9.38 -8.35
CA MET A 439 4.30 -9.46 -9.44
C MET A 439 4.04 -8.43 -10.55
N GLU A 440 2.79 -7.99 -10.76
CA GLU A 440 2.43 -6.92 -11.72
C GLU A 440 3.27 -5.65 -11.52
N GLY A 441 3.59 -5.31 -10.26
CA GLY A 441 4.44 -4.17 -9.91
C GLY A 441 5.93 -4.38 -10.22
N THR A 442 6.40 -5.63 -10.30
CA THR A 442 7.82 -5.95 -10.47
C THR A 442 8.35 -5.53 -11.84
N LYS A 443 9.60 -5.05 -11.88
CA LYS A 443 10.31 -4.64 -13.11
C LYS A 443 11.70 -5.27 -13.15
N LEU A 444 12.29 -5.31 -14.34
CA LEU A 444 13.59 -5.91 -14.58
C LEU A 444 14.58 -4.88 -15.12
N LEU A 445 15.84 -5.03 -14.71
CA LEU A 445 16.96 -4.29 -15.28
C LEU A 445 17.50 -5.03 -16.51
N PRO A 446 17.58 -4.39 -17.69
CA PRO A 446 18.04 -5.03 -18.92
C PRO A 446 19.42 -5.68 -18.83
N GLY A 447 20.34 -5.09 -18.04
CA GLY A 447 21.71 -5.60 -17.92
C GLY A 447 21.82 -7.05 -17.43
N ARG A 448 20.79 -7.58 -16.73
CA ARG A 448 20.74 -8.98 -16.27
C ARG A 448 19.71 -9.83 -16.98
N HIS A 449 18.69 -9.22 -17.59
CA HIS A 449 17.54 -9.91 -18.17
C HIS A 449 17.37 -9.67 -19.68
N GLY A 450 18.34 -9.04 -20.35
CA GLY A 450 18.23 -8.60 -21.75
C GLY A 450 17.71 -9.68 -22.70
N ARG A 451 18.32 -10.87 -22.70
CA ARG A 451 17.86 -11.99 -23.55
C ARG A 451 16.41 -12.40 -23.28
N ALA A 452 16.04 -12.54 -22.00
CA ALA A 452 14.68 -12.93 -21.64
C ALA A 452 13.67 -11.83 -21.98
N LEU A 453 14.06 -10.56 -21.89
CA LEU A 453 13.23 -9.42 -22.28
C LEU A 453 13.07 -9.35 -23.81
N ASP A 454 14.11 -9.64 -24.58
CA ASP A 454 14.09 -9.64 -26.05
C ASP A 454 13.10 -10.69 -26.61
N ASP A 455 12.93 -11.81 -25.91
CA ASP A 455 11.98 -12.88 -26.27
C ASP A 455 10.50 -12.50 -25.99
N LEU A 456 10.24 -11.41 -25.25
CA LEU A 456 8.88 -10.95 -24.96
C LEU A 456 8.33 -10.01 -26.05
N PRO A 457 7.00 -10.00 -26.29
CA PRO A 457 6.36 -8.98 -27.12
C PRO A 457 6.68 -7.55 -26.65
N ASP A 458 6.81 -6.60 -27.58
CA ASP A 458 7.21 -5.21 -27.27
C ASP A 458 6.31 -4.52 -26.25
N ASP A 459 4.99 -4.78 -26.34
CA ASP A 459 3.95 -4.25 -25.46
C ASP A 459 4.03 -4.82 -24.03
N VAL A 460 4.65 -5.99 -23.86
CA VAL A 460 4.96 -6.57 -22.54
C VAL A 460 6.36 -6.16 -22.08
N ARG A 461 7.37 -6.18 -22.96
CA ARG A 461 8.77 -5.88 -22.65
C ARG A 461 8.94 -4.48 -22.07
N GLY A 462 8.37 -3.47 -22.72
CA GLY A 462 8.49 -2.07 -22.31
C GLY A 462 8.03 -1.84 -20.88
N PRO A 463 6.76 -2.18 -20.54
CA PRO A 463 6.23 -2.06 -19.18
C PRO A 463 6.96 -2.89 -18.13
N LEU A 464 7.61 -4.00 -18.48
CA LEU A 464 8.39 -4.82 -17.54
C LEU A 464 9.81 -4.31 -17.27
N THR A 465 10.25 -3.28 -17.98
CA THR A 465 11.64 -2.82 -17.97
C THR A 465 11.78 -1.47 -17.27
N TYR A 466 12.79 -1.34 -16.41
CA TYR A 466 13.27 -0.04 -15.92
C TYR A 466 14.73 0.15 -16.24
N ASP A 467 15.11 1.40 -16.53
CA ASP A 467 16.51 1.77 -16.45
C ASP A 467 16.98 1.73 -14.98
N PRO A 468 18.31 1.66 -14.76
CA PRO A 468 18.84 1.52 -13.42
C PRO A 468 18.42 2.63 -12.45
N GLU A 469 18.28 3.89 -12.90
CA GLU A 469 17.97 5.03 -12.03
C GLU A 469 16.52 4.95 -11.55
N HIS A 470 15.56 4.79 -12.48
CA HIS A 470 14.16 4.60 -12.12
C HIS A 470 13.95 3.37 -11.25
N GLY A 471 14.63 2.26 -11.57
CA GLY A 471 14.58 1.04 -10.76
C GLY A 471 15.09 1.26 -9.34
N TRP A 472 16.18 2.01 -9.17
CA TRP A 472 16.68 2.30 -7.83
C TRP A 472 15.75 3.21 -7.05
N ASN A 473 15.26 4.29 -7.67
CA ASN A 473 14.35 5.23 -7.01
C ASN A 473 13.09 4.51 -6.55
N ARG A 474 12.56 3.55 -7.34
CA ARG A 474 11.41 2.73 -6.95
C ARG A 474 11.71 1.85 -5.76
N VAL A 475 12.82 1.09 -5.77
CA VAL A 475 13.21 0.21 -4.65
C VAL A 475 13.48 1.03 -3.39
N ALA A 476 14.28 2.10 -3.49
CA ALA A 476 14.63 2.94 -2.35
C ALA A 476 13.39 3.60 -1.73
N TYR A 477 12.46 4.11 -2.56
CA TYR A 477 11.19 4.64 -2.06
C TYR A 477 10.36 3.56 -1.37
N CYS A 478 10.08 2.44 -2.04
CA CYS A 478 9.21 1.39 -1.50
C CYS A 478 9.80 0.80 -0.21
N LEU A 479 11.10 0.51 -0.18
CA LEU A 479 11.76 -0.13 0.94
C LEU A 479 12.02 0.83 2.11
N LEU A 480 12.58 2.01 1.86
CA LEU A 480 13.09 2.88 2.92
C LEU A 480 12.08 3.95 3.35
N VAL A 481 11.31 4.49 2.42
CA VAL A 481 10.38 5.60 2.70
C VAL A 481 8.95 5.12 2.93
N ASN A 482 8.43 4.25 2.07
CA ASN A 482 7.06 3.75 2.23
C ASN A 482 6.95 2.69 3.33
N HIS A 483 7.98 1.85 3.46
CA HIS A 483 7.96 0.72 4.38
C HIS A 483 8.71 1.02 5.68
N THR A 484 10.04 1.13 5.61
CA THR A 484 10.89 1.22 6.79
C THR A 484 10.55 2.45 7.64
N ALA A 485 10.45 3.63 7.03
CA ALA A 485 10.12 4.87 7.74
C ALA A 485 8.73 4.85 8.41
N GLU A 486 7.74 4.19 7.80
CA GLU A 486 6.41 4.07 8.40
C GLU A 486 6.41 3.10 9.58
N MET A 487 7.12 1.97 9.47
CA MET A 487 7.31 1.05 10.60
C MET A 487 8.06 1.71 11.75
N ILE A 488 9.14 2.45 11.46
CA ILE A 488 9.86 3.26 12.45
C ILE A 488 8.91 4.28 13.08
N SER A 489 8.05 4.91 12.30
CA SER A 489 7.09 5.87 12.84
C SER A 489 6.11 5.24 13.82
N ALA A 490 5.63 4.01 13.55
CA ALA A 490 4.76 3.27 14.47
C ALA A 490 5.50 2.82 15.74
N LEU A 491 6.77 2.43 15.62
CA LEU A 491 7.62 2.09 16.77
C LEU A 491 7.98 3.32 17.63
N ALA A 492 8.34 4.43 16.98
CA ALA A 492 8.63 5.70 17.64
C ALA A 492 7.40 6.38 18.24
N ASP A 493 6.18 5.99 17.82
CA ASP A 493 4.95 6.41 18.50
C ASP A 493 4.82 5.77 19.90
N LEU A 494 5.56 4.68 20.20
CA LEU A 494 5.62 4.06 21.53
C LEU A 494 6.64 4.75 22.45
N ASP A 495 7.80 5.10 21.90
CA ASP A 495 8.82 5.90 22.57
C ASP A 495 9.57 6.74 21.52
N PRO A 496 9.29 8.06 21.44
CA PRO A 496 9.93 8.96 20.49
C PRO A 496 11.46 9.03 20.62
N ALA A 497 12.00 8.76 21.82
CA ALA A 497 13.44 8.83 22.05
C ALA A 497 14.21 7.74 21.31
N LEU A 498 13.53 6.68 20.84
CA LEU A 498 14.14 5.56 20.11
C LEU A 498 14.34 5.84 18.61
N GLU A 499 13.74 6.88 18.03
CA GLU A 499 13.83 7.14 16.57
C GLU A 499 15.28 7.19 16.04
N PRO A 500 16.26 7.82 16.70
CA PRO A 500 17.67 7.76 16.29
C PRO A 500 18.24 6.35 16.22
N SER A 501 17.98 5.52 17.24
CA SER A 501 18.50 4.15 17.31
C SER A 501 17.80 3.20 16.32
N LEU A 502 16.51 3.42 16.08
CA LEU A 502 15.76 2.69 15.05
C LEU A 502 16.36 2.92 13.64
N TRP A 503 16.73 4.16 13.30
CA TRP A 503 17.46 4.48 12.07
C TRP A 503 18.90 3.98 12.08
N GLY A 504 19.55 3.98 13.24
CA GLY A 504 20.87 3.36 13.45
C GLY A 504 20.88 1.90 13.01
N LEU A 505 19.90 1.11 13.45
CA LEU A 505 19.76 -0.29 13.04
C LEU A 505 19.55 -0.45 11.52
N VAL A 506 18.75 0.41 10.88
CA VAL A 506 18.60 0.41 9.41
C VAL A 506 19.95 0.62 8.73
N ARG A 507 20.71 1.62 9.18
CA ARG A 507 22.04 1.92 8.65
C ARG A 507 22.97 0.71 8.82
N ASP A 508 22.97 0.07 9.98
CA ASP A 508 23.86 -1.04 10.27
C ASP A 508 23.57 -2.26 9.38
N HIS A 509 22.29 -2.57 9.16
CA HIS A 509 21.88 -3.62 8.22
C HIS A 509 22.25 -3.27 6.77
N LEU A 510 22.02 -2.03 6.33
CA LEU A 510 22.42 -1.58 4.99
C LEU A 510 23.94 -1.63 4.80
N ALA A 511 24.73 -1.21 5.80
CA ALA A 511 26.18 -1.26 5.78
C ALA A 511 26.71 -2.70 5.81
N GLY A 512 26.08 -3.57 6.61
CA GLY A 512 26.34 -5.01 6.64
C GLY A 512 26.17 -5.65 5.27
N TYR A 513 25.02 -5.42 4.63
CA TYR A 513 24.76 -5.89 3.28
C TYR A 513 25.76 -5.29 2.28
N ALA A 514 26.00 -3.97 2.31
CA ALA A 514 26.91 -3.28 1.39
C ALA A 514 28.32 -3.90 1.39
N ARG A 515 28.88 -4.25 2.57
CA ARG A 515 30.17 -4.93 2.66
C ARG A 515 30.19 -6.27 1.93
N THR A 516 29.11 -7.05 2.03
CA THR A 516 29.00 -8.34 1.32
C THR A 516 28.78 -8.19 -0.18
N ALA A 517 28.20 -7.06 -0.62
CA ALA A 517 27.87 -6.76 -2.01
C ALA A 517 28.93 -5.89 -2.72
N ALA A 518 30.17 -5.83 -2.19
CA ALA A 518 31.27 -5.01 -2.72
C ALA A 518 30.95 -3.50 -2.84
N GLU A 519 30.20 -2.97 -1.88
CA GLU A 519 29.87 -1.55 -1.72
C GLU A 519 29.37 -0.87 -3.00
N PRO A 520 28.20 -1.28 -3.52
CA PRO A 520 27.69 -0.70 -4.75
C PRO A 520 27.48 0.82 -4.59
N PRO A 521 27.77 1.64 -5.62
CA PRO A 521 27.75 3.11 -5.50
C PRO A 521 26.47 3.68 -4.91
N ARG A 522 25.33 3.06 -5.17
CA ARG A 522 24.02 3.44 -4.64
C ARG A 522 23.88 3.26 -3.13
N LEU A 523 24.41 2.16 -2.58
CA LEU A 523 24.43 1.97 -1.13
C LEU A 523 25.45 2.90 -0.46
N ARG A 524 26.60 3.12 -1.11
CA ARG A 524 27.57 4.12 -0.62
C ARG A 524 26.92 5.51 -0.54
N ALA A 525 26.23 5.94 -1.58
CA ALA A 525 25.50 7.20 -1.60
C ALA A 525 24.46 7.30 -0.47
N LEU A 526 23.62 6.27 -0.28
CA LEU A 526 22.67 6.23 0.84
C LEU A 526 23.35 6.37 2.20
N LEU A 527 24.41 5.57 2.42
CA LEU A 527 25.18 5.56 3.68
C LEU A 527 26.01 6.84 3.88
N SER A 528 26.20 7.64 2.83
CA SER A 528 26.78 8.99 2.90
C SER A 528 25.73 10.07 3.20
N GLY A 529 24.46 9.72 3.36
CA GLY A 529 23.40 10.68 3.69
C GLY A 529 22.77 11.36 2.48
N VAL A 530 22.91 10.81 1.27
CA VAL A 530 22.17 11.32 0.10
C VAL A 530 20.66 11.22 0.36
N PRO A 531 19.86 12.26 0.00
CA PRO A 531 18.42 12.29 0.23
C PRO A 531 17.68 11.03 -0.27
N LEU A 532 16.66 10.63 0.48
CA LEU A 532 15.81 9.51 0.12
C LEU A 532 14.75 9.96 -0.91
N PRO A 533 14.47 9.17 -1.97
CA PRO A 533 13.44 9.52 -2.93
C PRO A 533 12.06 9.25 -2.34
N ALA A 534 11.21 10.27 -2.22
CA ALA A 534 9.83 10.13 -1.78
C ALA A 534 8.85 10.43 -2.90
N LYS A 535 7.98 9.48 -3.21
CA LYS A 535 6.97 9.65 -4.26
C LYS A 535 6.00 10.78 -3.90
N ALA A 536 5.78 11.70 -4.84
CA ALA A 536 4.92 12.86 -4.68
C ALA A 536 3.46 12.54 -5.06
N ASN A 537 2.68 11.97 -4.14
CA ASN A 537 1.30 11.54 -4.40
C ASN A 537 0.33 12.72 -4.53
N LEU A 538 0.51 13.81 -3.78
CA LEU A 538 -0.28 15.04 -3.92
C LEU A 538 -0.02 15.71 -5.26
N LEU A 539 1.24 15.88 -5.67
CA LEU A 539 1.56 16.50 -6.96
C LEU A 539 1.15 15.62 -8.15
N LEU A 540 1.30 14.31 -8.02
CA LEU A 540 0.81 13.35 -9.02
C LEU A 540 -0.70 13.45 -9.18
N ARG A 541 -1.43 13.44 -8.06
CA ARG A 541 -2.88 13.63 -8.02
C ARG A 541 -3.28 14.95 -8.66
N TRP A 542 -2.63 16.03 -8.23
CA TRP A 542 -2.90 17.39 -8.68
C TRP A 542 -2.78 17.52 -10.21
N SER A 543 -1.69 16.98 -10.75
CA SER A 543 -1.40 17.03 -12.19
C SER A 543 -2.19 16.03 -13.04
N ARG A 544 -3.02 15.17 -12.42
CA ARG A 544 -3.84 14.13 -13.10
C ARG A 544 -3.02 13.17 -13.98
N LYS A 545 -1.74 12.97 -13.65
CA LYS A 545 -0.85 12.08 -14.39
C LYS A 545 -1.00 10.62 -13.92
N ALA A 546 -0.69 9.70 -14.83
CA ALA A 546 -0.63 8.27 -14.50
C ALA A 546 0.54 7.97 -13.55
N ASP A 547 0.41 6.92 -12.72
CA ASP A 547 1.38 6.57 -11.67
C ASP A 547 2.81 6.33 -12.19
N ARG A 548 2.93 5.83 -13.43
CA ARG A 548 4.23 5.67 -14.11
C ARG A 548 4.99 6.98 -14.34
N HIS A 549 4.32 8.12 -14.22
CA HIS A 549 4.92 9.46 -14.32
C HIS A 549 5.08 10.12 -12.95
N ALA A 550 4.99 9.35 -11.86
CA ALA A 550 5.21 9.86 -10.51
C ALA A 550 6.61 10.47 -10.40
N THR A 551 6.66 11.68 -9.86
CA THR A 551 7.91 12.34 -9.50
C THR A 551 8.30 11.98 -8.07
N TYR A 552 9.60 12.08 -7.79
CA TYR A 552 10.14 11.93 -6.45
C TYR A 552 10.62 13.29 -5.93
N VAL A 553 10.30 13.59 -4.68
CA VAL A 553 10.86 14.71 -3.93
C VAL A 553 11.94 14.20 -2.98
N PRO A 554 13.01 14.98 -2.72
CA PRO A 554 14.06 14.57 -1.81
C PRO A 554 13.58 14.66 -0.35
N LEU A 555 13.71 13.58 0.40
CA LEU A 555 13.57 13.59 1.86
C LEU A 555 14.95 13.65 2.53
N PRO A 556 15.09 14.37 3.65
CA PRO A 556 16.30 14.31 4.47
C PRO A 556 16.68 12.88 4.81
N SER A 557 17.96 12.55 4.68
CA SER A 557 18.45 11.20 4.92
C SER A 557 18.90 11.04 6.38
N PRO A 558 18.31 10.11 7.15
CA PRO A 558 18.73 9.82 8.52
C PRO A 558 19.94 8.88 8.57
N LEU A 559 20.51 8.53 7.41
CA LEU A 559 21.56 7.52 7.28
C LEU A 559 22.96 8.13 7.26
N GLY A 560 23.11 9.46 7.21
CA GLY A 560 24.40 10.15 7.13
C GLY A 560 25.27 10.03 8.39
N ALA A 561 26.56 10.35 8.28
CA ALA A 561 27.52 10.34 9.39
C ALA A 561 27.12 11.27 10.54
N ASP A 562 26.62 12.45 10.19
CA ASP A 562 26.30 13.54 11.13
C ASP A 562 24.90 13.41 11.76
N PHE A 563 24.19 12.33 11.47
CA PHE A 563 22.83 12.12 11.96
C PHE A 563 22.85 11.45 13.35
N PRO A 564 22.03 11.89 14.33
CA PRO A 564 21.99 11.30 15.67
C PRO A 564 21.68 9.80 15.62
N ARG A 565 22.40 8.99 16.41
CA ARG A 565 22.27 7.51 16.41
C ARG A 565 22.05 6.88 17.78
N GLU A 566 22.35 7.61 18.83
CA GLU A 566 22.20 7.15 20.21
C GLU A 566 21.10 7.96 20.90
N VAL A 567 20.40 7.31 21.83
CA VAL A 567 19.48 7.99 22.72
C VAL A 567 20.31 8.91 23.62
N VAL A 568 20.19 10.22 23.42
CA VAL A 568 20.70 11.18 24.41
C VAL A 568 19.76 11.10 25.61
N ARG A 569 20.14 10.31 26.61
CA ARG A 569 19.42 10.20 27.88
C ARG A 569 19.71 11.37 28.79
#